data_AF-A0A523W3D8-F1
#
_entry.id   AF-A0A523W3D8-F1
#
_cell.length_a   1.000
_cell.length_b   1.000
_cell.length_c   1.000
_cell.angle_alpha   90.00
_cell.angle_beta   90.00
_cell.angle_gamma   90.00
#
_symmetry.space_group_name_H-M   'P 1'
#
loop_
_entity.id
_entity.type
_entity.pdbx_description
1 polymer ?
#
loop_
_entity_poly.entity_id
_entity_poly.type
_entity_poly.pdbx_seq_one_letter_code
_entity_poly.pdbx_strand_id
1 'polypeptide(L)'
;MDIIISKEEIIEYEKLKVISEITLTKEKTTLFEKKYGCSIDAFRKRMEETDENFEEWDDYIEWKAYFELLKDLENKLIELDNAKNIKIV
;
A
#
# COMPACT_ATOMS: atom_id res chain seq x y z
N MET A 1 -5.23 27.30 27.07
CA MET A 1 -4.39 27.35 25.86
C MET A 1 -5.19 26.58 24.85
N ASP A 2 -5.70 27.27 23.84
CA ASP A 2 -6.70 26.73 22.95
C ASP A 2 -6.01 26.40 21.62
N ILE A 3 -6.24 25.19 21.12
CA ILE A 3 -5.71 24.75 19.84
C ILE A 3 -6.83 24.94 18.82
N ILE A 4 -6.61 25.81 17.84
CA ILE A 4 -7.52 26.04 16.73
C ILE A 4 -7.07 25.14 15.59
N ILE A 5 -7.97 24.28 15.11
CA ILE A 5 -7.69 23.33 14.02
C ILE A 5 -8.70 23.57 12.91
N SER A 6 -8.22 23.75 11.68
CA SER A 6 -9.04 23.87 10.48
C SER A 6 -9.39 22.50 9.89
N LYS A 7 -10.41 22.49 9.04
CA LYS A 7 -10.80 21.30 8.30
C LYS A 7 -9.68 20.85 7.36
N GLU A 8 -9.00 21.80 6.74
CA GLU A 8 -7.88 21.60 5.83
C GLU A 8 -6.71 20.92 6.54
N GLU A 9 -6.36 21.36 7.75
CA GLU A 9 -5.31 20.72 8.56
C GLU A 9 -5.64 19.26 8.91
N ILE A 10 -6.91 18.94 9.16
CA ILE A 10 -7.34 17.55 9.40
C ILE A 10 -7.18 16.70 8.13
N ILE A 11 -7.56 17.24 6.96
CA ILE A 11 -7.39 16.53 5.67
C ILE A 11 -5.91 16.28 5.41
N GLU A 12 -5.07 17.30 5.55
CA GLU A 12 -3.62 17.17 5.33
C GLU A 12 -3.01 16.15 6.28
N TYR A 13 -3.40 16.15 7.55
CA TYR A 13 -2.94 15.15 8.52
C TYR A 13 -3.35 13.72 8.14
N GLU A 14 -4.60 13.50 7.73
CA GLU A 14 -5.05 12.18 7.26
C GLU A 14 -4.33 11.75 5.98
N LYS A 15 -4.06 12.67 5.05
CA LYS A 15 -3.24 12.40 3.86
C LYS A 15 -1.82 11.98 4.24
N LEU A 16 -1.19 12.67 5.19
CA LEU A 16 0.16 12.34 5.65
C LEU A 16 0.24 10.92 6.24
N LYS A 17 -0.80 10.50 6.99
CA LYS A 17 -0.88 9.11 7.48
C LYS A 17 -0.92 8.11 6.33
N VAL A 18 -1.80 8.34 5.35
CA VAL A 18 -1.93 7.46 4.18
C VAL A 18 -0.63 7.43 3.38
N ILE A 19 0.03 8.57 3.15
CA ILE A 19 1.33 8.64 2.46
C ILE A 19 2.41 7.87 3.22
N SER A 20 2.42 7.96 4.56
CA SER A 20 3.35 7.18 5.39
C SER A 20 3.13 5.68 5.22
N GLU A 21 1.87 5.23 5.25
CA GLU A 21 1.52 3.82 5.04
C GLU A 21 1.87 3.34 3.63
N ILE A 22 1.62 4.17 2.60
CA ILE A 22 2.02 3.91 1.21
C ILE A 22 3.52 3.70 1.13
N THR A 23 4.31 4.57 1.77
CA THR A 23 5.78 4.50 1.72
C THR A 23 6.27 3.18 2.31
N LEU A 24 5.79 2.82 3.50
CA LEU A 24 6.14 1.55 4.15
C LEU A 24 5.73 0.34 3.32
N THR A 25 4.52 0.37 2.74
CA THR A 25 3.99 -0.73 1.91
C THR A 25 4.78 -0.87 0.61
N LYS A 26 5.15 0.25 -0.05
CA LYS A 26 6.03 0.26 -1.23
C LYS A 26 7.39 -0.33 -0.93
N GLU A 27 7.99 0.00 0.22
CA GLU A 27 9.26 -0.60 0.63
C GLU A 27 9.14 -2.12 0.78
N LYS A 28 8.05 -2.61 1.39
CA LYS A 28 7.78 -4.06 1.50
C LYS A 28 7.68 -4.72 0.13
N THR A 29 6.93 -4.15 -0.82
CA THR A 29 6.84 -4.70 -2.18
C THR A 29 8.20 -4.70 -2.88
N THR A 30 9.00 -3.63 -2.72
CA THR A 30 10.34 -3.55 -3.31
C THR A 30 11.33 -4.53 -2.70
N LEU A 31 11.17 -4.93 -1.44
CA LEU A 31 12.00 -5.99 -0.85
C LEU A 31 11.78 -7.33 -1.56
N PHE A 32 10.54 -7.66 -1.91
CA PHE A 32 10.25 -8.87 -2.70
C PHE A 32 10.78 -8.76 -4.14
N GLU A 33 10.63 -7.60 -4.79
CA GLU A 33 11.21 -7.36 -6.12
C GLU A 33 12.73 -7.55 -6.11
N LYS A 34 13.41 -7.10 -5.04
CA LYS A 34 14.84 -7.31 -4.85
C LYS A 34 15.18 -8.77 -4.54
N LYS A 35 14.37 -9.45 -3.71
CA LYS A 35 14.55 -10.87 -3.36
C LYS A 35 14.52 -11.76 -4.59
N TYR A 36 13.58 -11.49 -5.51
CA TYR A 36 13.36 -12.34 -6.70
C TYR A 36 13.89 -11.78 -8.01
N GLY A 37 14.31 -10.52 -8.03
CA GLY A 37 14.87 -9.85 -9.21
C GLY A 37 13.87 -9.60 -10.33
N CYS A 38 12.56 -9.62 -10.03
CA CYS A 38 11.50 -9.47 -11.02
C CYS A 38 10.27 -8.77 -10.41
N SER A 39 9.27 -8.45 -11.25
CA SER A 39 7.97 -7.96 -10.76
C SER A 39 7.10 -9.11 -10.23
N ILE A 40 6.04 -8.77 -9.49
CA ILE A 40 5.10 -9.76 -8.94
C ILE A 40 4.42 -10.60 -10.03
N ASP A 41 4.11 -9.98 -11.18
CA ASP A 41 3.50 -10.68 -12.31
C ASP A 41 4.47 -11.68 -12.96
N ALA A 42 5.75 -11.30 -13.08
CA ALA A 42 6.78 -12.17 -13.60
C ALA A 42 7.09 -13.31 -12.62
N PHE A 43 7.09 -13.01 -11.33
CA PHE A 43 7.27 -14.01 -10.26
C PHE A 43 6.15 -15.06 -10.30
N ARG A 44 4.90 -14.62 -10.38
CA ARG A 44 3.73 -15.51 -10.51
C ARG A 44 3.87 -16.45 -11.71
N LYS A 45 4.19 -15.91 -12.90
CA LYS A 45 4.36 -16.74 -14.11
C LYS A 45 5.45 -17.78 -13.94
N ARG A 46 6.58 -17.40 -13.35
CA ARG A 46 7.69 -18.32 -13.07
C ARG A 46 7.23 -19.47 -12.17
N MET A 47 6.50 -19.17 -11.09
CA MET A 47 6.01 -20.19 -10.16
C MET A 47 5.01 -21.15 -10.81
N GLU A 48 4.21 -20.70 -11.77
CA GLU A 48 3.26 -21.55 -12.51
C GLU A 48 3.96 -22.48 -13.52
N GLU A 49 5.19 -22.17 -13.92
CA GLU A 49 5.99 -22.94 -14.89
C GLU A 49 7.02 -23.89 -14.23
N THR A 50 7.27 -23.73 -12.93
CA THR A 50 8.21 -24.54 -12.15
C THR A 50 7.50 -25.52 -11.23
N ASP A 51 8.25 -26.49 -10.68
CA ASP A 51 7.76 -27.36 -9.62
C ASP A 51 7.33 -26.54 -8.39
N GLU A 52 6.32 -27.04 -7.67
CA GLU A 52 5.73 -26.37 -6.52
C GLU A 52 6.76 -26.13 -5.41
N ASN A 53 6.95 -24.85 -5.08
CA ASN A 53 7.76 -24.42 -3.94
C ASN A 53 6.88 -23.65 -2.95
N PHE A 54 6.59 -24.26 -1.80
CA PHE A 54 5.73 -23.68 -0.77
C PHE A 54 6.26 -22.34 -0.23
N GLU A 55 7.58 -22.17 -0.14
CA GLU A 55 8.18 -20.91 0.32
C GLU A 55 7.91 -19.79 -0.68
N GLU A 56 8.04 -20.07 -1.99
CA GLU A 56 7.71 -19.09 -3.03
C GLU A 56 6.21 -18.75 -3.05
N TRP A 57 5.34 -19.72 -2.75
CA TRP A 57 3.90 -19.48 -2.60
C TRP A 57 3.56 -18.61 -1.41
N ASP A 58 4.17 -18.85 -0.25
CA ASP A 58 3.98 -18.02 0.94
C ASP A 58 4.44 -16.58 0.68
N ASP A 59 5.62 -16.41 0.07
CA ASP A 59 6.15 -15.11 -0.32
C ASP A 59 5.26 -14.41 -1.36
N TYR A 60 4.72 -15.14 -2.34
CA TYR A 60 3.78 -14.59 -3.32
C TYR A 60 2.48 -14.08 -2.66
N ILE A 61 1.93 -14.85 -1.73
CA ILE A 61 0.70 -14.48 -1.02
C ILE A 61 0.93 -13.21 -0.19
N GLU A 62 2.04 -13.13 0.55
CA GLU A 62 2.39 -11.95 1.32
C GLU A 62 2.61 -10.74 0.40
N TRP A 63 3.39 -10.90 -0.68
CA TRP A 63 3.64 -9.83 -1.62
C TRP A 63 2.36 -9.33 -2.27
N LYS A 64 1.46 -10.23 -2.68
CA LYS A 64 0.15 -9.87 -3.25
C LYS A 64 -0.70 -9.08 -2.25
N ALA A 65 -0.68 -9.45 -0.98
CA ALA A 65 -1.40 -8.71 0.05
C ALA A 65 -0.89 -7.26 0.19
N TYR A 66 0.43 -7.05 0.18
CA TYR A 66 0.99 -5.68 0.17
C TYR A 66 0.66 -4.92 -1.11
N PHE A 67 0.63 -5.59 -2.27
CA PHE A 67 0.29 -4.96 -3.54
C PHE A 67 -1.17 -4.48 -3.57
N GLU A 68 -2.12 -5.29 -3.08
CA GLU A 68 -3.52 -4.87 -2.97
C GLU A 68 -3.70 -3.78 -1.90
N LEU A 69 -3.03 -3.90 -0.74
CA LEU A 69 -3.05 -2.85 0.28
C LEU A 69 -2.54 -1.52 -0.29
N LEU A 70 -1.48 -1.57 -1.10
CA LEU A 70 -0.92 -0.37 -1.71
C LEU A 70 -1.96 0.33 -2.62
N LYS A 71 -2.68 -0.45 -3.43
CA LYS A 71 -3.73 0.05 -4.30
C LYS A 71 -4.90 0.66 -3.50
N ASP A 72 -5.30 0.03 -2.41
CA ASP A 72 -6.33 0.56 -1.52
C ASP A 72 -5.91 1.87 -0.87
N LEU A 73 -4.66 1.98 -0.43
CA LEU A 73 -4.11 3.21 0.14
C LEU A 73 -4.01 4.33 -0.90
N GLU A 74 -3.59 4.04 -2.13
CA GLU A 74 -3.55 5.00 -3.23
C GLU A 74 -4.98 5.49 -3.58
N ASN A 75 -5.97 4.59 -3.60
CA ASN A 75 -7.38 4.97 -3.76
C ASN A 75 -7.88 5.86 -2.61
N LYS A 76 -7.57 5.51 -1.36
CA LYS A 76 -7.92 6.32 -0.19
C LYS A 76 -7.32 7.73 -0.25
N LEU A 77 -6.09 7.86 -0.76
CA LEU A 77 -5.46 9.16 -0.96
C LEU A 77 -6.23 10.01 -2.00
N ILE A 78 -6.65 9.39 -3.11
CA ILE A 78 -7.48 10.05 -4.14
C ILE A 78 -8.84 10.47 -3.56
N GLU A 79 -9.47 9.64 -2.72
CA GLU A 79 -10.72 9.99 -2.05
C GLU A 79 -10.54 11.19 -1.10
N LEU A 80 -9.43 11.23 -0.34
CA LEU A 80 -9.09 12.36 0.53
C LEU A 80 -8.80 13.65 -0.26
N ASP A 81 -8.19 13.55 -1.44
CA ASP A 81 -7.99 14.70 -2.34
C ASP A 81 -9.32 15.27 -2.85
N ASN A 82 -10.31 14.41 -3.09
CA ASN A 82 -11.63 14.79 -3.58
C ASN A 82 -12.66 15.06 -2.46
N ALA A 83 -12.26 14.90 -1.18
CA ALA A 83 -13.17 14.97 -0.05
C ALA A 83 -13.73 16.39 0.15
N LYS A 84 -15.01 16.58 -0.23
CA LYS A 84 -15.72 17.85 -0.03
C LYS A 84 -16.28 18.03 1.37
N ASN A 85 -16.61 16.94 2.09
CA ASN A 85 -17.24 16.97 3.41
C ASN A 85 -16.50 16.05 4.39
N ILE A 86 -16.18 16.56 5.59
CA ILE A 86 -15.64 15.76 6.69
C ILE A 86 -16.71 15.67 7.76
N LYS A 87 -17.00 14.46 8.22
CA LYS A 87 -17.86 14.22 9.38
C LYS A 87 -16.98 13.89 10.57
N ILE A 88 -17.00 14.74 11.59
CA ILE A 88 -16.39 14.48 12.90
C ILE A 88 -17.46 13.78 13.74
N VAL A 89 -17.16 12.59 14.25
CA VAL A 89 -18.06 11.76 15.09
C VAL A 89 -17.46 11.58 16.47
#